data_AF-A0A811R5G8-F1
#
_entry.id   AF-A0A811R5G8-F1
#
_cell.length_a   1.000
_cell.length_b   1.000
_cell.length_c   1.000
_cell.angle_alpha   90.00
_cell.angle_beta   90.00
_cell.angle_gamma   90.00
#
_symmetry.space_group_name_H-M   'P 1'
#
loop_
_entity.id
_entity.type
_entity.pdbx_description
1 polymer ?
#
loop_
_entity_poly.entity_id
_entity_poly.type
_entity_poly.pdbx_seq_one_letter_code
_entity_poly.pdbx_strand_id
1 'polypeptide(L)'
;MGASLDDSTVYNHSSLYYNDMFNEWLAVLLFTLTRAFPDIAARAWDSDGEFLLIEAAFTLPRWLDPESAPNRVFIFRGELHILPPSLFPETPSLEAALAAVYDDSIDTRAADAIQAAIQRRIAGLPEKAAENLHTARVIVPAPVAKVLKEEPCLIARAVEGFYDRDIDTMKHAARMEKFLKGPGGEGVEMVIITVRMTRAMYAQLAQQNFQAPRGYPMPRREEGPEKWMEAELGMKIACGFEMMYQERRRQGEEDDSDEDNDFAEELGDKDVDDSFMESYSDALNKELSSTTLEKSFARAPRPETNNEGPSDDAATDAEMTPVDVDLNLVESILNSYSSQQGLPGPASNLLGLMGVKVPPDAKKS
;
A
#
# COMPACT_ATOMS: atom_id res chain seq x y z
N MET A 1 36.33 -46.25 -10.01
CA MET A 1 34.90 -46.39 -9.69
C MET A 1 34.41 -44.98 -9.38
N GLY A 2 33.99 -44.18 -10.36
CA GLY A 2 32.89 -44.46 -11.28
C GLY A 2 31.62 -43.91 -10.64
N ALA A 3 31.49 -42.58 -10.58
CA ALA A 3 30.24 -41.89 -10.25
C ALA A 3 29.90 -41.04 -11.47
N SER A 4 28.79 -41.40 -12.12
CA SER A 4 28.24 -40.75 -13.29
C SER A 4 27.88 -39.30 -12.95
N LEU A 5 28.41 -38.36 -13.74
CA LEU A 5 27.86 -37.02 -13.87
C LEU A 5 26.53 -37.18 -14.62
N ASP A 6 25.43 -37.08 -13.89
CA ASP A 6 24.13 -36.80 -14.49
C ASP A 6 24.09 -35.29 -14.72
N ASP A 7 24.02 -34.91 -15.99
CA ASP A 7 24.16 -33.55 -16.50
C ASP A 7 22.82 -32.80 -16.37
N SER A 8 22.31 -32.68 -15.14
CA SER A 8 21.14 -31.86 -14.84
C SER A 8 21.58 -30.46 -14.45
N THR A 9 21.54 -29.55 -15.42
CA THR A 9 21.70 -28.11 -15.18
C THR A 9 20.62 -27.66 -14.19
N VAL A 10 20.99 -27.50 -12.93
CA VAL A 10 20.10 -27.01 -11.88
C VAL A 10 19.85 -25.52 -12.16
N TYR A 11 18.71 -25.20 -12.77
CA TYR A 11 18.22 -23.83 -12.83
C TYR A 11 17.79 -23.42 -11.42
N ASN A 12 18.67 -22.72 -10.70
CA ASN A 12 18.32 -22.16 -9.40
C ASN A 12 17.32 -21.01 -9.61
N HIS A 13 16.04 -21.30 -9.40
CA HIS A 13 14.96 -20.32 -9.45
C HIS A 13 14.83 -19.64 -8.09
N SER A 14 15.18 -18.34 -8.02
CA SER A 14 14.93 -17.50 -6.86
C SER A 14 13.91 -16.42 -7.22
N SER A 15 12.80 -16.35 -6.48
CA SER A 15 11.81 -15.27 -6.59
C SER A 15 12.13 -14.17 -5.57
N LEU A 16 12.11 -12.92 -6.00
CA LEU A 16 12.31 -11.73 -5.17
C LEU A 16 11.03 -10.89 -5.22
N TYR A 17 10.38 -10.71 -4.07
CA TYR A 17 9.18 -9.88 -3.94
C TYR A 17 9.57 -8.43 -3.67
N TYR A 18 9.02 -7.50 -4.47
CA TYR A 18 9.28 -6.06 -4.37
C TYR A 18 7.96 -5.27 -4.45
N ASN A 19 7.79 -4.22 -3.64
CA ASN A 19 6.55 -3.44 -3.61
C ASN A 19 6.65 -2.16 -4.49
N ASP A 20 5.51 -1.79 -5.09
CA ASP A 20 5.19 -0.98 -6.28
C ASP A 20 6.01 0.28 -6.64
N MET A 21 6.85 0.81 -5.76
CA MET A 21 7.41 2.15 -5.96
C MET A 21 8.68 2.22 -6.82
N PHE A 22 9.25 1.10 -7.28
CA PHE A 22 10.53 1.12 -7.99
C PHE A 22 10.69 0.10 -9.13
N ASN A 23 9.64 -0.12 -9.92
CA ASN A 23 9.68 -0.96 -11.13
C ASN A 23 10.87 -0.60 -12.05
N GLU A 24 11.22 0.69 -12.14
CA GLU A 24 12.36 1.18 -12.93
C GLU A 24 13.74 0.78 -12.37
N TRP A 25 13.89 0.76 -11.05
CA TRP A 25 15.16 0.34 -10.42
C TRP A 25 15.35 -1.15 -10.47
N LEU A 26 14.26 -1.90 -10.28
CA LEU A 26 14.28 -3.33 -10.48
C LEU A 26 14.71 -3.64 -11.92
N ALA A 27 14.16 -2.94 -12.91
CA ALA A 27 14.62 -3.06 -14.29
C ALA A 27 16.13 -2.79 -14.42
N VAL A 28 16.62 -1.62 -13.97
CA VAL A 28 18.07 -1.29 -14.03
C VAL A 28 18.93 -2.36 -13.37
N LEU A 29 18.52 -2.85 -12.20
CA LEU A 29 19.23 -3.89 -11.46
C LEU A 29 19.29 -5.18 -12.27
N LEU A 30 18.16 -5.67 -12.80
CA LEU A 30 18.10 -6.89 -13.59
C LEU A 30 18.91 -6.78 -14.89
N PHE A 31 18.82 -5.67 -15.61
CA PHE A 31 19.63 -5.40 -16.79
C PHE A 31 21.14 -5.35 -16.45
N THR A 32 21.51 -4.79 -15.29
CA THR A 32 22.90 -4.73 -14.84
C THR A 32 23.42 -6.09 -14.39
N LEU A 33 22.62 -6.84 -13.63
CA LEU A 33 22.96 -8.17 -13.13
C LEU A 33 23.16 -9.17 -14.26
N THR A 34 22.20 -9.27 -15.18
CA THR A 34 22.27 -10.19 -16.32
C THR A 34 23.42 -9.82 -17.28
N ARG A 35 23.80 -8.54 -17.35
CA ARG A 35 25.02 -8.10 -18.08
C ARG A 35 26.30 -8.48 -17.35
N ALA A 36 26.33 -8.40 -16.02
CA ALA A 36 27.50 -8.76 -15.21
C ALA A 36 27.69 -10.29 -15.10
N PHE A 37 26.59 -11.04 -15.13
CA PHE A 37 26.55 -12.50 -15.04
C PHE A 37 25.82 -13.06 -16.28
N PRO A 38 26.55 -13.33 -17.37
CA PRO A 38 25.97 -13.72 -18.66
C PRO A 38 25.20 -15.04 -18.67
N ASP A 39 25.31 -15.83 -17.60
CA ASP A 39 24.63 -17.12 -17.41
C ASP A 39 23.30 -16.96 -16.65
N ILE A 40 22.88 -15.73 -16.35
CA ILE A 40 21.63 -15.43 -15.65
C ILE A 40 20.63 -14.83 -16.65
N ALA A 41 19.48 -15.49 -16.76
CA ALA A 41 18.26 -14.91 -17.31
C ALA A 41 17.31 -14.49 -16.17
N ALA A 42 16.69 -13.33 -16.32
CA ALA A 42 15.74 -12.80 -15.35
C ALA A 42 14.36 -12.56 -15.98
N ARG A 43 13.33 -12.60 -15.16
CA ARG A 43 11.95 -12.24 -15.50
C ARG A 43 11.42 -11.30 -14.43
N ALA A 44 10.51 -10.40 -14.81
CA ALA A 44 10.00 -9.38 -13.89
C ALA A 44 8.54 -9.04 -14.19
N TRP A 45 7.65 -9.40 -13.27
CA TRP A 45 6.21 -9.17 -13.39
C TRP A 45 5.63 -8.68 -12.05
N ASP A 46 4.53 -7.92 -12.12
CA ASP A 46 3.72 -7.48 -10.98
C ASP A 46 2.32 -8.13 -11.02
N SER A 47 1.36 -7.61 -10.25
CA SER A 47 -0.02 -8.10 -10.24
C SER A 47 -0.77 -7.86 -11.55
N ASP A 48 -0.33 -6.92 -12.37
CA ASP A 48 -0.92 -6.56 -13.66
C ASP A 48 -0.20 -7.22 -14.84
N GLY A 49 0.95 -7.85 -14.60
CA GLY A 49 1.68 -8.69 -15.57
C GLY A 49 3.13 -8.24 -15.77
N GLU A 50 3.65 -8.40 -16.99
CA GLU A 50 5.04 -8.04 -17.32
C GLU A 50 5.19 -6.52 -17.46
N PHE A 51 5.48 -5.81 -16.37
CA PHE A 51 5.53 -4.34 -16.31
C PHE A 51 6.53 -3.70 -17.29
N LEU A 52 7.59 -4.43 -17.66
CA LEU A 52 8.60 -3.96 -18.64
C LEU A 52 7.99 -3.70 -20.02
N LEU A 53 6.89 -4.39 -20.35
CA LEU A 53 6.22 -4.26 -21.64
C LEU A 53 5.45 -2.93 -21.77
N ILE A 54 5.06 -2.31 -20.65
CA ILE A 54 4.31 -1.04 -20.64
C ILE A 54 5.12 0.06 -21.33
N GLU A 55 6.44 0.12 -21.07
CA GLU A 55 7.34 1.13 -21.65
C GLU A 55 7.49 0.98 -23.18
N ALA A 56 7.31 -0.24 -23.68
CA ALA A 56 7.43 -0.56 -25.09
C ALA A 56 6.07 -0.75 -25.78
N ALA A 57 4.93 -0.46 -25.11
CA ALA A 57 3.57 -0.82 -25.54
C ALA A 57 3.26 -0.48 -27.00
N PHE A 58 3.69 0.68 -27.50
CA PHE A 58 3.45 1.11 -28.89
C PHE A 58 4.30 0.39 -29.94
N THR A 59 5.32 -0.35 -29.51
CA THR A 59 6.28 -1.08 -30.35
C THR A 59 6.19 -2.59 -30.19
N LEU A 60 5.35 -3.07 -29.27
CA LEU A 60 5.18 -4.50 -29.04
C LEU A 60 4.53 -5.18 -30.25
N PRO A 61 4.87 -6.47 -30.49
CA PRO A 61 4.12 -7.29 -31.42
C PRO A 61 2.65 -7.39 -31.00
N ARG A 62 1.72 -7.31 -31.95
CA ARG A 62 0.26 -7.36 -31.67
C ARG A 62 -0.23 -8.63 -30.99
N TRP A 63 0.54 -9.71 -31.05
CA TRP A 63 0.20 -10.98 -30.43
C TRP A 63 0.58 -11.03 -28.95
N LEU A 64 1.45 -10.13 -28.47
CA LEU A 64 1.97 -10.13 -27.11
C LEU A 64 1.03 -9.33 -26.21
N ASP A 65 0.34 -10.05 -25.34
CA ASP A 65 -0.64 -9.57 -24.38
C ASP A 65 -0.45 -10.28 -23.02
N PRO A 66 -1.15 -9.88 -21.95
CA PRO A 66 -0.98 -10.49 -20.62
C PRO A 66 -1.24 -12.00 -20.57
N GLU A 67 -2.09 -12.54 -21.47
CA GLU A 67 -2.41 -13.97 -21.51
C GLU A 67 -1.31 -14.79 -22.20
N SER A 68 -0.66 -14.21 -23.21
CA SER A 68 0.38 -14.86 -24.01
C SER A 68 1.80 -14.63 -23.51
N ALA A 69 2.03 -13.57 -22.72
CA ALA A 69 3.34 -13.19 -22.19
C ALA A 69 4.03 -14.19 -21.21
N PRO A 70 3.31 -15.02 -20.43
CA PRO A 70 3.95 -15.93 -19.48
C PRO A 70 5.05 -16.79 -20.12
N ASN A 71 6.22 -16.86 -19.48
CA ASN A 71 7.40 -17.59 -19.95
C ASN A 71 7.92 -17.18 -21.35
N ARG A 72 7.62 -15.97 -21.84
CA ARG A 72 8.14 -15.48 -23.14
C ARG A 72 9.07 -14.28 -23.05
N VAL A 73 9.01 -13.52 -21.97
CA VAL A 73 9.76 -12.29 -21.80
C VAL A 73 10.89 -12.54 -20.81
N PHE A 74 12.12 -12.26 -21.22
CA PHE A 74 13.31 -12.44 -20.39
C PHE A 74 14.26 -11.24 -20.54
N ILE A 75 14.97 -10.91 -19.48
CA ILE A 75 16.17 -10.08 -19.54
C ILE A 75 17.36 -11.05 -19.52
N PHE A 76 18.19 -11.02 -20.55
CA PHE A 76 19.35 -11.89 -20.67
C PHE A 76 20.52 -11.12 -21.27
N ARG A 77 21.71 -11.26 -20.68
CA ARG A 77 22.94 -10.53 -21.08
C ARG A 77 22.77 -9.01 -21.21
N GLY A 78 21.85 -8.42 -20.43
CA GLY A 78 21.55 -6.98 -20.48
C GLY A 78 20.69 -6.54 -21.66
N GLU A 79 20.03 -7.46 -22.35
CA GLU A 79 19.06 -7.17 -23.42
C GLU A 79 17.70 -7.83 -23.12
N LEU A 80 16.62 -7.30 -23.72
CA LEU A 80 15.31 -7.95 -23.63
C LEU A 80 15.17 -9.05 -24.70
N HIS A 81 14.69 -10.21 -24.31
CA HIS A 81 14.38 -11.33 -25.18
C HIS A 81 12.87 -11.61 -25.16
N ILE A 82 12.28 -11.83 -26.33
CA ILE A 82 10.85 -12.14 -26.49
C ILE A 82 10.72 -13.37 -27.38
N LEU A 83 10.17 -14.46 -26.83
CA LEU A 83 9.99 -15.72 -27.56
C LEU A 83 8.72 -15.69 -28.42
N PRO A 84 8.82 -15.65 -29.76
CA PRO A 84 7.66 -15.49 -30.63
C PRO A 84 6.81 -16.77 -30.73
N PRO A 85 5.52 -16.65 -31.11
CA PRO A 85 4.66 -17.80 -31.39
C PRO A 85 5.18 -18.71 -32.50
N SER A 86 6.02 -18.19 -33.39
CA SER A 86 6.69 -19.00 -34.42
C SER A 86 7.68 -20.01 -33.85
N LEU A 87 8.26 -19.74 -32.69
CA LEU A 87 9.15 -20.66 -31.97
C LEU A 87 8.36 -21.55 -31.02
N PHE A 88 7.39 -20.97 -30.32
CA PHE A 88 6.49 -21.69 -29.41
C PHE A 88 5.03 -21.32 -29.71
N PRO A 89 4.29 -22.15 -30.47
CA PRO A 89 2.90 -21.88 -30.82
C PRO A 89 1.99 -21.71 -29.60
N GLU A 90 2.25 -22.49 -28.55
CA GLU A 90 1.60 -22.41 -27.25
C GLU A 90 2.55 -21.84 -26.20
N THR A 91 2.04 -21.47 -25.03
CA THR A 91 2.85 -20.95 -23.91
C THR A 91 3.92 -21.99 -23.51
N PRO A 92 5.21 -21.65 -23.62
CA PRO A 92 6.28 -22.61 -23.32
C PRO A 92 6.37 -22.91 -21.82
N SER A 93 6.89 -24.09 -21.48
CA SER A 93 7.38 -24.34 -20.13
C SER A 93 8.60 -23.44 -19.84
N LEU A 94 8.83 -23.13 -18.57
CA LEU A 94 9.97 -22.31 -18.17
C LEU A 94 11.30 -22.91 -18.63
N GLU A 95 11.45 -24.23 -18.52
CA GLU A 95 12.67 -24.95 -18.95
C GLU A 95 12.90 -24.84 -20.47
N ALA A 96 11.84 -25.02 -21.28
CA ALA A 96 11.95 -24.91 -22.73
C ALA A 96 12.24 -23.46 -23.17
N ALA A 97 11.61 -22.49 -22.50
CA ALA A 97 11.84 -21.08 -22.74
C ALA A 97 13.28 -20.67 -22.41
N LEU A 98 13.80 -21.08 -21.24
CA LEU A 98 15.18 -20.83 -20.84
C LEU A 98 16.17 -21.50 -21.79
N ALA A 99 15.95 -22.76 -22.17
CA ALA A 99 16.80 -23.46 -23.13
C ALA A 99 16.90 -22.68 -24.46
N ALA A 100 15.80 -22.11 -24.94
CA ALA A 100 15.79 -21.28 -26.14
C ALA A 100 16.52 -19.93 -25.96
N VAL A 101 16.45 -19.32 -24.77
CA VAL A 101 17.16 -18.07 -24.47
C VAL A 101 18.68 -18.29 -24.35
N TYR A 102 19.11 -19.42 -23.79
CA TYR A 102 20.53 -19.78 -23.66
C TYR A 102 21.15 -20.30 -24.97
N ASP A 103 20.33 -20.72 -25.94
CA ASP A 103 20.81 -21.21 -27.24
C ASP A 103 21.15 -20.04 -28.17
N ASP A 104 22.45 -19.76 -28.30
CA ASP A 104 22.99 -18.70 -29.17
C ASP A 104 22.64 -18.88 -30.67
N SER A 105 22.13 -20.05 -31.09
CA SER A 105 21.67 -20.27 -32.46
C SER A 105 20.24 -19.78 -32.72
N ILE A 106 19.48 -19.49 -31.66
CA ILE A 106 18.09 -19.01 -31.75
C ILE A 106 18.07 -17.52 -31.48
N ASP A 107 17.63 -16.74 -32.48
CA ASP A 107 17.43 -15.29 -32.29
C ASP A 107 16.16 -15.04 -31.47
N THR A 108 16.36 -14.86 -30.17
CA THR A 108 15.31 -14.55 -29.19
C THR A 108 15.30 -13.07 -28.82
N ARG A 109 16.22 -12.27 -29.36
CA ARG A 109 16.40 -10.87 -29.00
C ARG A 109 15.22 -10.03 -29.49
N ALA A 110 14.65 -9.20 -28.63
CA ALA A 110 13.58 -8.29 -29.02
C ALA A 110 14.09 -7.23 -30.01
N ALA A 111 13.19 -6.76 -30.88
CA ALA A 111 13.50 -5.77 -31.92
C ALA A 111 14.10 -4.48 -31.34
N ASP A 112 14.98 -3.81 -32.11
CA ASP A 112 15.69 -2.60 -31.67
C ASP A 112 14.77 -1.49 -31.18
N ALA A 113 13.56 -1.37 -31.74
CA ALA A 113 12.57 -0.40 -31.28
C ALA A 113 12.13 -0.65 -29.83
N ILE A 114 11.95 -1.92 -29.45
CA ILE A 114 11.58 -2.35 -28.09
C ILE A 114 12.78 -2.14 -27.15
N GLN A 115 13.97 -2.56 -27.57
CA GLN A 115 15.21 -2.33 -26.81
C GLN A 115 15.39 -0.84 -26.52
N ALA A 116 15.28 0.01 -27.55
CA ALA A 116 15.45 1.45 -27.42
C ALA A 116 14.37 2.10 -26.54
N ALA A 117 13.12 1.61 -26.58
CA ALA A 117 12.06 2.10 -25.71
C ALA A 117 12.41 1.87 -24.22
N ILE A 118 12.82 0.65 -23.88
CA ILE A 118 13.21 0.27 -22.51
C ILE A 118 14.51 0.99 -22.09
N GLN A 119 15.52 1.00 -22.95
CA GLN A 119 16.80 1.67 -22.70
C GLN A 119 16.62 3.16 -22.47
N ARG A 120 15.72 3.84 -23.21
CA ARG A 120 15.41 5.26 -22.99
C ARG A 120 14.79 5.49 -21.60
N ARG A 121 13.97 4.57 -21.12
CA ARG A 121 13.34 4.68 -19.80
C ARG A 121 14.38 4.53 -18.69
N ILE A 122 15.20 3.49 -18.76
CA ILE A 122 16.23 3.20 -17.74
C ILE A 122 17.44 4.14 -17.85
N ALA A 123 17.65 4.80 -19.00
CA ALA A 123 18.70 5.79 -19.17
C ALA A 123 18.56 6.95 -18.19
N GLY A 124 19.65 7.29 -17.51
CA GLY A 124 19.69 8.34 -16.49
C GLY A 124 19.35 7.86 -15.08
N LEU A 125 19.06 6.58 -14.87
CA LEU A 125 19.19 5.96 -13.54
C LEU A 125 20.67 5.58 -13.37
N PRO A 126 21.34 5.94 -12.26
CA PRO A 126 20.82 6.26 -10.93
C PRO A 126 20.50 7.75 -10.64
N GLU A 127 20.90 8.66 -11.53
CA GLU A 127 20.86 10.11 -11.31
C GLU A 127 19.44 10.63 -11.07
N LYS A 128 18.47 10.19 -11.89
CA LYS A 128 17.06 10.56 -11.75
C LYS A 128 16.45 10.21 -10.39
N ALA A 129 16.83 9.09 -9.77
CA ALA A 129 16.31 8.82 -8.44
C ALA A 129 17.10 9.51 -7.34
N ALA A 130 18.36 9.90 -7.60
CA ALA A 130 19.04 10.84 -6.73
C ALA A 130 18.26 12.18 -6.66
N GLU A 131 17.71 12.64 -7.78
CA GLU A 131 16.83 13.82 -7.87
C GLU A 131 15.46 13.62 -7.19
N ASN A 132 14.95 12.38 -7.18
CA ASN A 132 13.71 12.03 -6.49
C ASN A 132 13.88 11.82 -4.96
N LEU A 133 15.10 11.96 -4.43
CA LEU A 133 15.33 11.88 -3.00
C LEU A 133 15.11 13.25 -2.36
N HIS A 134 14.20 13.27 -1.38
CA HIS A 134 13.93 14.38 -0.51
C HIS A 134 14.63 14.18 0.84
N THR A 135 15.08 15.27 1.43
CA THR A 135 15.71 15.27 2.75
C THR A 135 14.90 16.19 3.65
N ALA A 136 14.30 15.63 4.69
CA ALA A 136 13.44 16.34 5.63
C ALA A 136 14.05 16.32 7.03
N ARG A 137 13.94 17.43 7.74
CA ARG A 137 14.19 17.47 9.18
C ARG A 137 12.94 17.00 9.91
N VAL A 138 13.12 16.14 10.91
CA VAL A 138 12.03 15.57 11.70
C VAL A 138 12.41 15.48 13.16
N ILE A 139 11.41 15.58 14.05
CA ILE A 139 11.56 15.39 15.49
C ILE A 139 10.95 14.05 15.87
N VAL A 140 11.79 13.08 16.23
CA VAL A 140 11.38 11.70 16.52
C VAL A 140 11.85 11.26 17.89
N PRO A 141 11.25 10.20 18.46
CA PRO A 141 11.78 9.56 19.67
C PRO A 141 13.20 9.03 19.44
N ALA A 142 14.07 9.12 20.46
CA ALA A 142 15.45 8.64 20.39
C ALA A 142 15.60 7.18 19.90
N PRO A 143 14.72 6.22 20.26
CA PRO A 143 14.76 4.86 19.70
C PRO A 143 14.53 4.81 18.19
N VAL A 144 13.62 5.62 17.65
CA VAL A 144 13.37 5.73 16.20
C VAL A 144 14.59 6.30 15.49
N ALA A 145 15.19 7.35 16.05
CA ALA A 145 16.43 7.92 15.52
C ALA A 145 17.56 6.89 15.48
N LYS A 146 17.67 6.02 16.49
CA LYS A 146 18.66 4.94 16.51
C LYS A 146 18.39 3.93 15.39
N VAL A 147 17.14 3.49 15.20
CA VAL A 147 16.77 2.57 14.12
C VAL A 147 17.12 3.15 12.76
N LEU A 148 16.75 4.40 12.49
CA LEU A 148 17.04 5.06 11.21
C LEU A 148 18.53 5.35 10.99
N LYS A 149 19.31 5.44 12.06
CA LYS A 149 20.77 5.60 11.96
C LYS A 149 21.46 4.31 11.55
N GLU A 150 21.04 3.17 12.12
CA GLU A 150 21.61 1.86 11.80
C GLU A 150 21.09 1.35 10.45
N GLU A 151 19.78 1.50 10.19
CA GLU A 151 19.11 0.98 8.99
C GLU A 151 18.21 2.07 8.35
N PRO A 152 18.79 3.01 7.56
CA PRO A 152 18.04 4.11 6.95
C PRO A 152 16.92 3.66 6.01
N CYS A 153 17.06 2.49 5.38
CA CYS A 153 16.08 1.94 4.44
C CYS A 153 14.73 1.63 5.09
N LEU A 154 14.69 1.44 6.41
CA LEU A 154 13.45 1.17 7.15
C LEU A 154 12.49 2.37 7.16
N ILE A 155 12.92 3.56 6.73
CA ILE A 155 11.99 4.68 6.53
C ILE A 155 10.88 4.34 5.53
N ALA A 156 11.20 3.60 4.46
CA ALA A 156 10.21 3.21 3.46
C ALA A 156 9.10 2.38 4.10
N ARG A 157 9.51 1.46 4.98
CA ARG A 157 8.66 0.54 5.71
C ARG A 157 7.79 1.27 6.75
N ALA A 158 8.37 2.21 7.50
CA ALA A 158 7.60 3.04 8.42
C ALA A 158 6.55 3.90 7.71
N VAL A 159 6.90 4.47 6.54
CA VAL A 159 5.95 5.26 5.73
C VAL A 159 4.82 4.40 5.19
N GLU A 160 5.13 3.20 4.67
CA GLU A 160 4.17 2.22 4.19
C GLU A 160 3.21 1.79 5.30
N GLY A 161 3.73 1.33 6.44
CA GLY A 161 2.89 0.93 7.59
C GLY A 161 2.02 2.07 8.12
N PHE A 162 2.50 3.31 8.07
CA PHE A 162 1.66 4.46 8.39
C PHE A 162 0.60 4.72 7.31
N TYR A 163 0.96 4.69 6.02
CA TYR A 163 0.08 5.06 4.91
C TYR A 163 -1.06 4.06 4.72
N ASP A 164 -0.75 2.77 4.81
CA ASP A 164 -1.68 1.63 4.61
C ASP A 164 -2.34 1.16 5.92
N ARG A 165 -2.28 1.97 6.98
CA ARG A 165 -2.83 1.64 8.30
C ARG A 165 -4.32 1.32 8.25
N ASP A 166 -4.71 0.37 9.09
CA ASP A 166 -6.09 -0.05 9.36
C ASP A 166 -6.49 0.24 10.81
N ILE A 167 -7.66 -0.26 11.23
CA ILE A 167 -8.21 -0.04 12.57
C ILE A 167 -7.33 -0.67 13.66
N ASP A 168 -6.72 -1.83 13.40
CA ASP A 168 -5.98 -2.58 14.41
C ASP A 168 -4.57 -2.03 14.59
N THR A 169 -3.87 -1.74 13.49
CA THR A 169 -2.60 -1.02 13.50
C THR A 169 -2.72 0.36 14.15
N MET A 170 -3.86 1.02 13.96
CA MET A 170 -4.14 2.30 14.62
C MET A 170 -4.17 2.22 16.15
N LYS A 171 -4.68 1.12 16.73
CA LYS A 171 -4.64 0.91 18.19
C LYS A 171 -3.19 0.82 18.69
N HIS A 172 -2.32 0.16 17.94
CA HIS A 172 -0.88 0.09 18.27
C HIS A 172 -0.25 1.49 18.29
N ALA A 173 -0.50 2.29 17.24
CA ALA A 173 -0.02 3.67 17.19
C ALA A 173 -0.62 4.57 18.26
N ALA A 174 -1.86 4.34 18.70
CA ALA A 174 -2.47 5.10 19.79
C ALA A 174 -1.72 4.93 21.12
N ARG A 175 -1.22 3.70 21.38
CA ARG A 175 -0.57 3.35 22.64
C ARG A 175 0.93 3.67 22.68
N MET A 176 1.59 3.73 21.51
CA MET A 176 3.03 4.00 21.36
C MET A 176 3.90 3.24 22.38
N GLU A 177 3.67 1.94 22.52
CA GLU A 177 4.28 1.13 23.59
C GLU A 177 5.79 0.95 23.41
N LYS A 178 6.24 0.74 22.17
CA LYS A 178 7.63 0.40 21.88
C LYS A 178 8.51 1.63 21.76
N PHE A 179 8.06 2.65 21.04
CA PHE A 179 8.93 3.74 20.62
C PHE A 179 8.84 5.01 21.47
N LEU A 180 7.85 5.12 22.37
CA LEU A 180 7.67 6.30 23.23
C LEU A 180 7.91 6.03 24.73
N LYS A 181 7.91 4.76 25.17
CA LYS A 181 8.11 4.36 26.57
C LYS A 181 9.48 3.68 26.75
N GLY A 182 10.28 4.19 27.68
CA GLY A 182 11.59 3.64 28.05
C GLY A 182 11.50 2.46 29.04
N PRO A 183 12.65 1.87 29.42
CA PRO A 183 12.70 0.80 30.42
C PRO A 183 12.22 1.33 31.77
N GLY A 184 10.97 1.01 32.14
CA GLY A 184 10.30 1.53 33.35
C GLY A 184 9.07 2.40 33.07
N GLY A 185 8.68 2.60 31.81
CA GLY A 185 7.47 3.35 31.43
C GLY A 185 7.64 4.86 31.40
N GLU A 186 8.85 5.38 31.63
CA GLU A 186 9.17 6.80 31.49
C GLU A 186 9.19 7.21 30.00
N GLY A 187 8.84 8.46 29.71
CA GLY A 187 8.91 8.99 28.35
C GLY A 187 10.34 9.05 27.81
N VAL A 188 10.50 8.90 26.51
CA VAL A 188 11.81 8.97 25.85
C VAL A 188 12.13 10.38 25.34
N GLU A 189 13.44 10.66 25.20
CA GLU A 189 13.92 11.93 24.63
C GLU A 189 13.49 12.08 23.16
N MET A 190 13.11 13.30 22.78
CA MET A 190 12.83 13.68 21.41
C MET A 190 14.05 14.32 20.78
N VAL A 191 14.47 13.83 19.62
CA VAL A 191 15.68 14.28 18.94
C VAL A 191 15.38 14.75 17.53
N ILE A 192 16.09 15.79 17.10
CA ILE A 192 16.00 16.30 15.73
C ILE A 192 16.99 15.52 14.87
N ILE A 193 16.49 14.88 13.82
CA ILE A 193 17.31 14.19 12.83
C ILE A 193 16.95 14.65 11.42
N THR A 194 17.81 14.30 10.47
CA THR A 194 17.58 14.49 9.05
C THR A 194 17.34 13.13 8.41
N VAL A 195 16.19 12.94 7.79
CA VAL A 195 15.82 11.68 7.15
C VAL A 195 15.73 11.89 5.64
N ARG A 196 16.34 10.96 4.91
CA ARG A 196 16.31 10.92 3.45
C ARG A 196 15.30 9.87 3.00
N MET A 197 14.33 10.28 2.19
CA MET A 197 13.26 9.44 1.65
C MET A 197 12.91 9.90 0.23
N THR A 198 12.06 9.18 -0.49
CA THR A 198 11.60 9.67 -1.81
C THR A 198 10.63 10.84 -1.64
N ARG A 199 10.45 11.66 -2.69
CA ARG A 199 9.45 12.73 -2.68
C ARG A 199 8.03 12.20 -2.52
N ALA A 200 7.74 11.01 -3.06
CA ALA A 200 6.45 10.34 -2.90
C ALA A 200 6.21 9.96 -1.43
N MET A 201 7.18 9.35 -0.75
CA MET A 201 7.09 9.03 0.68
C MET A 201 6.89 10.27 1.55
N TYR A 202 7.60 11.35 1.24
CA TYR A 202 7.39 12.63 1.93
C TYR A 202 5.96 13.14 1.72
N ALA A 203 5.43 13.07 0.49
CA ALA A 203 4.05 13.48 0.20
C ALA A 203 3.02 12.60 0.93
N GLN A 204 3.24 11.29 1.00
CA GLN A 204 2.39 10.35 1.76
C GLN A 204 2.28 10.74 3.23
N LEU A 205 3.40 11.14 3.86
CA LEU A 205 3.39 11.64 5.24
C LEU A 205 2.80 13.05 5.37
N ALA A 206 3.12 13.96 4.44
CA ALA A 206 2.76 15.37 4.55
C ALA A 206 1.27 15.63 4.28
N GLN A 207 0.64 14.86 3.39
CA GLN A 207 -0.73 15.12 2.94
C GLN A 207 -1.81 14.55 3.87
N GLN A 208 -1.49 13.54 4.67
CA GLN A 208 -2.48 12.92 5.54
C GLN A 208 -2.60 13.68 6.85
N ASN A 209 -3.79 14.21 7.15
CA ASN A 209 -4.06 14.77 8.46
C ASN A 209 -4.13 13.63 9.49
N PHE A 210 -3.35 13.74 10.57
CA PHE A 210 -3.26 12.71 11.58
C PHE A 210 -3.08 13.34 12.95
N GLN A 211 -3.95 12.95 13.88
CA GLN A 211 -3.90 13.45 15.25
C GLN A 211 -2.85 12.69 16.04
N ALA A 212 -1.99 13.43 16.74
CA ALA A 212 -0.95 12.83 17.56
C ALA A 212 -1.55 11.89 18.62
N PRO A 213 -0.97 10.69 18.83
CA PRO A 213 -1.37 9.79 19.90
C PRO A 213 -1.29 10.46 21.26
N ARG A 214 -2.13 9.99 22.20
CA ARG A 214 -2.17 10.56 23.55
C ARG A 214 -0.82 10.38 24.24
N GLY A 215 -0.24 11.50 24.70
CA GLY A 215 1.07 11.50 25.36
C GLY A 215 2.25 11.66 24.40
N TYR A 216 2.03 11.69 23.08
CA TYR A 216 3.09 12.06 22.14
C TYR A 216 3.46 13.55 22.33
N PRO A 217 4.75 13.89 22.55
CA PRO A 217 5.17 15.24 22.90
C PRO A 217 5.18 16.15 21.66
N MET A 218 4.04 16.76 21.36
CA MET A 218 3.91 17.76 20.30
C MET A 218 4.36 19.16 20.78
N PRO A 219 5.04 19.96 19.93
CA PRO A 219 5.44 21.32 20.26
C PRO A 219 4.21 22.22 20.42
N ARG A 220 4.34 23.32 21.17
CA ARG A 220 3.27 24.31 21.28
C ARG A 220 3.17 25.14 20.00
N ARG A 221 1.97 25.68 19.73
CA ARG A 221 1.72 26.51 18.54
C ARG A 221 2.59 27.76 18.49
N GLU A 222 3.02 28.29 19.63
CA GLU A 222 3.89 29.47 19.70
C GLU A 222 5.34 29.18 19.29
N GLU A 223 5.75 27.91 19.26
CA GLU A 223 7.12 27.51 18.89
C GLU A 223 7.39 27.55 17.37
N GLY A 224 6.36 27.89 16.58
CA GLY A 224 6.46 28.16 15.16
C GLY A 224 6.03 27.00 14.24
N PRO A 225 5.60 27.32 13.01
CA PRO A 225 5.05 26.32 12.08
C PRO A 225 6.09 25.31 11.60
N GLU A 226 7.37 25.70 11.48
CA GLU A 226 8.43 24.79 11.06
C GLU A 226 8.65 23.66 12.07
N LYS A 227 8.76 24.00 13.36
CA LYS A 227 8.94 23.01 14.43
C LYS A 227 7.73 22.07 14.54
N TRP A 228 6.52 22.61 14.34
CA TRP A 228 5.31 21.81 14.27
C TRP A 228 5.37 20.81 13.11
N MET A 229 5.74 21.25 11.91
CA MET A 229 5.86 20.38 10.74
C MET A 229 6.93 19.28 10.93
N GLU A 230 8.09 19.63 11.51
CA GLU A 230 9.15 18.65 11.82
C GLU A 230 8.66 17.60 12.84
N ALA A 231 7.90 18.02 13.86
CA ALA A 231 7.34 17.12 14.86
C ALA A 231 6.20 16.27 14.32
N GLU A 232 5.34 16.84 13.47
CA GLU A 232 4.23 16.13 12.85
C GLU A 232 4.73 15.02 11.91
N LEU A 233 5.70 15.33 11.04
CA LEU A 233 6.33 14.31 10.20
C LEU A 233 7.00 13.22 11.04
N GLY A 234 7.73 13.61 12.10
CA GLY A 234 8.39 12.65 12.99
C GLY A 234 7.40 11.78 13.76
N MET A 235 6.26 12.34 14.17
CA MET A 235 5.17 11.62 14.82
C MET A 235 4.55 10.57 13.91
N LYS A 236 4.29 10.89 12.64
CA LYS A 236 3.78 9.92 11.65
C LYS A 236 4.78 8.79 11.39
N ILE A 237 6.07 9.12 11.28
CA ILE A 237 7.14 8.12 11.14
C ILE A 237 7.20 7.20 12.38
N ALA A 238 7.13 7.77 13.59
CA ALA A 238 7.16 7.00 14.82
C ALA A 238 5.94 6.07 14.95
N CYS A 239 4.75 6.55 14.58
CA CYS A 239 3.53 5.74 14.53
C CYS A 239 3.68 4.57 13.55
N GLY A 240 4.20 4.83 12.34
CA GLY A 240 4.42 3.78 11.34
C GLY A 240 5.40 2.69 11.81
N PHE A 241 6.46 3.07 12.53
CA PHE A 241 7.35 2.11 13.17
C PHE A 241 6.66 1.29 14.26
N GLU A 242 5.81 1.93 15.08
CA GLU A 242 5.05 1.25 16.12
C GLU A 242 4.10 0.21 15.53
N MET A 243 3.33 0.59 14.51
CA MET A 243 2.40 -0.31 13.79
C MET A 243 3.12 -1.56 13.28
N MET A 244 4.18 -1.35 12.49
CA MET A 244 4.97 -2.44 11.91
C MET A 244 5.60 -3.36 12.95
N TYR A 245 6.12 -2.79 14.04
CA TYR A 245 6.76 -3.57 15.09
C TYR A 245 5.76 -4.52 15.75
N GLN A 246 4.56 -4.03 16.06
CA GLN A 246 3.54 -4.81 16.75
C GLN A 246 2.93 -5.88 15.85
N GLU A 247 2.68 -5.57 14.57
CA GLU A 247 2.24 -6.57 13.59
C GLU A 247 3.26 -7.72 13.45
N ARG A 248 4.55 -7.39 13.32
CA ARG A 248 5.62 -8.40 13.23
C ARG A 248 5.77 -9.20 14.50
N ARG A 249 5.60 -8.58 15.67
CA ARG A 249 5.63 -9.26 16.96
C ARG A 249 4.50 -10.29 17.04
N ARG A 250 3.28 -9.90 16.65
CA ARG A 250 2.12 -10.78 16.63
C ARG A 250 2.28 -11.95 15.65
N GLN A 251 2.77 -11.70 14.43
CA GLN A 251 3.05 -12.76 13.46
C GLN A 251 4.08 -13.78 13.97
N GLY A 252 5.12 -13.31 14.66
CA GLY A 252 6.13 -14.20 15.26
C GLY A 252 5.62 -14.98 16.47
N GLU A 253 4.65 -14.44 17.22
CA GLU A 253 4.00 -15.13 18.33
C GLU A 253 3.01 -16.21 17.82
N GLU A 254 2.30 -15.95 16.71
CA GLU A 254 1.37 -16.91 16.09
C GLU A 254 2.10 -18.12 15.43
N ASP A 255 3.33 -17.95 14.93
CA ASP A 255 4.15 -19.05 14.38
C ASP A 255 4.78 -19.96 15.48
N ASP A 256 4.90 -19.46 16.72
CA ASP A 256 5.46 -20.21 17.86
C ASP A 256 4.36 -20.85 18.75
N SER A 257 3.07 -20.57 18.49
CA SER A 257 1.94 -21.02 19.34
C SER A 257 1.02 -22.04 18.65
N ASP A 258 1.50 -23.28 18.48
CA ASP A 258 0.62 -24.46 18.31
C ASP A 258 0.19 -25.08 19.66
N GLU A 259 0.60 -24.51 20.80
CA GLU A 259 0.07 -24.86 22.13
C GLU A 259 -0.09 -23.59 22.99
N ASP A 260 -1.25 -23.47 23.65
CA ASP A 260 -1.66 -22.46 24.64
C ASP A 260 -2.17 -21.09 24.14
N ASN A 261 -3.30 -21.16 23.42
CA ASN A 261 -4.20 -20.03 23.22
C ASN A 261 -5.08 -19.85 24.49
N ASP A 262 -4.68 -18.98 25.43
CA ASP A 262 -5.60 -18.43 26.45
C ASP A 262 -5.09 -17.26 27.34
N PHE A 263 -3.99 -16.54 27.06
CA PHE A 263 -3.57 -15.44 27.97
C PHE A 263 -2.77 -14.30 27.30
N ALA A 264 -3.46 -13.38 26.63
CA ALA A 264 -2.90 -12.05 26.31
C ALA A 264 -3.95 -10.93 26.12
N GLU A 265 -5.15 -11.08 26.70
CA GLU A 265 -6.15 -10.01 26.76
C GLU A 265 -6.14 -9.33 28.14
N GLU A 266 -4.99 -8.84 28.59
CA GLU A 266 -4.94 -8.01 29.80
C GLU A 266 -3.73 -7.06 29.73
N LEU A 267 -3.97 -5.76 29.94
CA LEU A 267 -3.03 -4.61 29.98
C LEU A 267 -3.01 -3.66 28.76
N GLY A 268 -4.12 -3.55 28.02
CA GLY A 268 -4.45 -2.34 27.24
C GLY A 268 -5.61 -1.60 27.91
N ASP A 269 -5.43 -0.32 28.25
CA ASP A 269 -6.48 0.52 28.83
C ASP A 269 -7.59 0.75 27.78
N LYS A 270 -8.70 -0.01 27.86
CA LYS A 270 -9.81 0.03 26.89
C LYS A 270 -10.35 1.46 26.68
N ASP A 271 -10.29 2.27 27.72
CA ASP A 271 -10.74 3.67 27.70
C ASP A 271 -9.88 4.57 26.79
N VAL A 272 -8.59 4.23 26.59
CA VAL A 272 -7.68 4.99 25.71
C VAL A 272 -7.92 4.62 24.25
N ASP A 273 -8.17 3.34 23.97
CA ASP A 273 -8.43 2.84 22.62
C ASP A 273 -9.75 3.43 22.08
N ASP A 274 -10.83 3.41 22.86
CA ASP A 274 -12.13 3.93 22.43
C ASP A 274 -12.12 5.45 22.25
N SER A 275 -11.52 6.19 23.19
CA SER A 275 -11.42 7.65 23.11
C SER A 275 -10.59 8.13 21.92
N PHE A 276 -9.50 7.42 21.58
CA PHE A 276 -8.71 7.74 20.41
C PHE A 276 -9.47 7.43 19.11
N MET A 277 -10.15 6.29 19.04
CA MET A 277 -10.95 5.92 17.87
C MET A 277 -12.11 6.87 17.64
N GLU A 278 -12.77 7.34 18.70
CA GLU A 278 -13.81 8.37 18.64
C GLU A 278 -13.24 9.68 18.08
N SER A 279 -12.14 10.19 18.66
CA SER A 279 -11.46 11.40 18.19
C SER A 279 -10.96 11.28 16.74
N TYR A 280 -10.48 10.11 16.34
CA TYR A 280 -10.07 9.84 14.96
C TYR A 280 -11.26 9.83 14.02
N SER A 281 -12.36 9.18 14.41
CA SER A 281 -13.61 9.20 13.64
C SER A 281 -14.13 10.62 13.44
N ASP A 282 -14.04 11.47 14.47
CA ASP A 282 -14.44 12.87 14.40
C ASP A 282 -13.55 13.69 13.46
N ALA A 283 -12.24 13.48 13.53
CA ALA A 283 -11.28 14.13 12.64
C ALA A 283 -11.47 13.71 11.17
N LEU A 284 -11.69 12.41 10.92
CA LEU A 284 -12.00 11.86 9.61
C LEU A 284 -13.32 12.43 9.08
N ASN A 285 -14.37 12.41 9.90
CA ASN A 285 -15.68 12.93 9.56
C ASN A 285 -15.62 14.44 9.25
N LYS A 286 -14.85 15.22 10.01
CA LYS A 286 -14.63 16.64 9.75
C LYS A 286 -13.93 16.93 8.42
N GLU A 287 -13.04 16.05 7.96
CA GLU A 287 -12.42 16.17 6.64
C GLU A 287 -13.40 15.78 5.53
N LEU A 288 -14.12 14.67 5.73
CA LEU A 288 -15.17 14.18 4.83
C LEU A 288 -16.27 15.24 4.65
N SER A 289 -16.71 15.89 5.72
CA SER A 289 -16.89 17.34 5.85
C SER A 289 -17.12 18.14 4.57
N SER A 290 -15.97 18.37 3.96
CA SER A 290 -15.76 19.30 2.87
C SER A 290 -16.00 18.67 1.50
N THR A 291 -16.20 17.35 1.45
CA THR A 291 -16.26 16.55 0.23
C THR A 291 -17.71 16.25 -0.18
N THR A 292 -17.91 15.94 -1.46
CA THR A 292 -19.26 15.62 -1.99
C THR A 292 -19.85 14.34 -1.38
N LEU A 293 -19.01 13.48 -0.77
CA LEU A 293 -19.39 12.22 -0.12
C LEU A 293 -20.37 12.39 1.04
N GLU A 294 -20.29 13.49 1.80
CA GLU A 294 -21.24 13.71 2.90
C GLU A 294 -22.68 13.92 2.46
N LYS A 295 -22.88 14.55 1.30
CA LYS A 295 -24.23 14.87 0.80
C LYS A 295 -24.94 13.66 0.25
N SER A 296 -24.23 12.56 0.03
CA SER A 296 -24.76 11.32 -0.55
C SER A 296 -25.27 10.31 0.46
N PHE A 297 -25.09 10.53 1.77
CA PHE A 297 -25.54 9.60 2.80
C PHE A 297 -26.66 10.17 3.69
N ALA A 298 -27.73 9.39 3.86
CA ALA A 298 -28.77 9.64 4.85
C ALA A 298 -28.25 9.40 6.28
N ARG A 299 -28.66 10.22 7.25
CA ARG A 299 -28.24 10.12 8.65
C ARG A 299 -29.41 9.83 9.58
N ALA A 300 -29.14 9.20 10.72
CA ALA A 300 -30.16 8.81 11.68
C ALA A 300 -30.78 10.05 12.39
N PRO A 301 -32.09 10.03 12.71
CA PRO A 301 -32.72 11.07 13.52
C PRO A 301 -32.20 11.07 14.96
N ARG A 302 -32.03 12.25 15.57
CA ARG A 302 -31.59 12.37 16.97
C ARG A 302 -32.67 11.85 17.94
N PRO A 303 -32.30 11.17 19.04
CA PRO A 303 -33.18 11.06 20.19
C PRO A 303 -33.26 12.43 20.87
N GLU A 304 -34.47 13.02 20.94
CA GLU A 304 -34.68 14.29 21.63
C GLU A 304 -34.59 14.10 23.15
N THR A 305 -33.50 14.58 23.76
CA THR A 305 -33.47 14.83 25.19
C THR A 305 -34.16 16.17 25.46
N ASN A 306 -35.42 16.13 25.87
CA ASN A 306 -36.12 17.28 26.41
C ASN A 306 -35.39 17.77 27.68
N ASN A 307 -34.69 18.90 27.59
CA ASN A 307 -34.47 19.80 28.72
C ASN A 307 -34.25 21.23 28.20
N GLU A 308 -35.22 22.08 28.51
CA GLU A 308 -35.22 23.52 28.22
C GLU A 308 -34.17 24.26 29.05
N GLY A 309 -33.37 25.10 28.40
CA GLY A 309 -32.49 26.10 29.04
C GLY A 309 -31.91 27.05 27.98
N PRO A 310 -32.08 28.38 28.08
CA PRO A 310 -31.74 29.30 27.00
C PRO A 310 -30.36 29.95 27.21
N SER A 311 -29.47 29.86 26.23
CA SER A 311 -28.49 30.91 25.94
C SER A 311 -27.88 30.73 24.55
N ASP A 312 -27.93 31.82 23.79
CA ASP A 312 -27.40 32.01 22.44
C ASP A 312 -25.92 31.59 22.29
N ASP A 313 -25.65 30.72 21.32
CA ASP A 313 -24.47 30.73 20.46
C ASP A 313 -24.79 29.97 19.16
N ALA A 314 -25.65 30.59 18.35
CA ALA A 314 -26.00 30.10 17.02
C ALA A 314 -24.86 30.44 16.03
N ALA A 315 -23.95 29.48 15.81
CA ALA A 315 -23.42 29.08 14.50
C ALA A 315 -22.09 28.34 14.68
N THR A 316 -22.14 27.00 14.65
CA THR A 316 -21.19 26.06 14.00
C THR A 316 -21.23 24.65 14.62
N ASP A 317 -22.21 24.33 15.46
CA ASP A 317 -22.35 22.98 16.03
C ASP A 317 -23.31 22.12 15.20
N ALA A 318 -23.00 21.95 13.92
CA ALA A 318 -23.58 20.89 13.12
C ALA A 318 -22.99 19.54 13.58
N GLU A 319 -23.29 19.16 14.82
CA GLU A 319 -23.11 17.84 15.43
C GLU A 319 -23.67 16.81 14.44
N MET A 320 -22.74 16.09 13.81
CA MET A 320 -23.00 15.16 12.73
C MET A 320 -23.55 13.87 13.32
N THR A 321 -24.83 13.60 13.08
CA THR A 321 -25.45 12.35 13.51
C THR A 321 -24.84 11.17 12.75
N PRO A 322 -24.71 9.98 13.37
CA PRO A 322 -24.24 8.78 12.70
C PRO A 322 -25.02 8.49 11.41
N VAL A 323 -24.31 7.96 10.40
CA VAL A 323 -24.90 7.53 9.14
C VAL A 323 -25.87 6.39 9.39
N ASP A 324 -27.07 6.48 8.83
CA ASP A 324 -28.05 5.40 8.94
C ASP A 324 -27.70 4.34 7.88
N VAL A 325 -26.96 3.32 8.31
CA VAL A 325 -26.45 2.26 7.42
C VAL A 325 -27.60 1.54 6.72
N ASP A 326 -28.70 1.31 7.43
CA ASP A 326 -29.86 0.58 6.91
C ASP A 326 -30.60 1.40 5.84
N LEU A 327 -30.85 2.68 6.10
CA LEU A 327 -31.46 3.59 5.10
C LEU A 327 -30.61 3.71 3.84
N ASN A 328 -29.29 3.88 4.01
CA ASN A 328 -28.39 4.01 2.87
C ASN A 328 -28.26 2.72 2.07
N LEU A 329 -28.29 1.57 2.72
CA LEU A 329 -28.29 0.26 2.05
C LEU A 329 -29.56 0.09 1.21
N VAL A 330 -30.72 0.43 1.78
CA VAL A 330 -32.02 0.37 1.08
C VAL A 330 -32.06 1.36 -0.08
N GLU A 331 -31.59 2.59 0.12
CA GLU A 331 -31.52 3.61 -0.92
C GLU A 331 -30.56 3.20 -2.06
N SER A 332 -29.40 2.64 -1.73
CA SER A 332 -28.45 2.10 -2.71
C SER A 332 -29.03 0.95 -3.53
N ILE A 333 -29.71 0.00 -2.87
CA ILE A 333 -30.39 -1.12 -3.54
C ILE A 333 -31.52 -0.62 -4.44
N LEU A 334 -32.34 0.33 -3.97
CA LEU A 334 -33.45 0.90 -4.76
C LEU A 334 -32.93 1.71 -5.95
N ASN A 335 -31.90 2.54 -5.77
CA ASN A 335 -31.28 3.28 -6.86
C ASN A 335 -30.64 2.35 -7.90
N SER A 336 -30.02 1.25 -7.45
CA SER A 336 -29.48 0.21 -8.32
C SER A 336 -30.59 -0.52 -9.09
N TYR A 337 -31.73 -0.80 -8.45
CA TYR A 337 -32.90 -1.40 -9.08
C TYR A 337 -33.58 -0.46 -10.10
N SER A 338 -33.81 0.80 -9.75
CA SER A 338 -34.38 1.80 -10.66
C SER A 338 -33.46 2.06 -11.86
N SER A 339 -32.14 2.01 -11.67
CA SER A 339 -31.17 2.13 -12.76
C SER A 339 -31.20 0.97 -13.75
N GLN A 340 -31.70 -0.21 -13.32
CA GLN A 340 -31.85 -1.37 -14.20
C GLN A 340 -33.04 -1.25 -15.16
N GLN A 341 -33.91 -0.26 -15.00
CA GLN A 341 -35.03 0.05 -15.91
C GLN A 341 -35.91 -1.18 -16.26
N GLY A 342 -36.09 -2.09 -15.30
CA GLY A 342 -36.87 -3.32 -15.50
C GLY A 342 -36.14 -4.45 -16.22
N LEU A 343 -34.85 -4.31 -16.54
CA LEU A 343 -34.00 -5.40 -17.00
C LEU A 343 -33.47 -6.21 -15.79
N PRO A 344 -33.14 -7.50 -15.98
CA PRO A 344 -32.49 -8.28 -14.94
C PRO A 344 -31.10 -7.71 -14.59
N GLY A 345 -30.85 -7.45 -13.31
CA GLY A 345 -29.55 -7.00 -12.81
C GLY A 345 -29.24 -7.48 -11.38
N PRO A 346 -28.09 -7.10 -10.81
CA PRO A 346 -27.64 -7.59 -9.51
C PRO A 346 -28.65 -7.34 -8.37
N ALA A 347 -29.19 -6.12 -8.30
CA ALA A 347 -30.18 -5.76 -7.29
C ALA A 347 -31.51 -6.51 -7.48
N SER A 348 -32.04 -6.63 -8.70
CA SER A 348 -33.27 -7.38 -8.96
C SER A 348 -33.13 -8.88 -8.65
N ASN A 349 -31.96 -9.46 -8.92
CA ASN A 349 -31.68 -10.86 -8.63
C ASN A 349 -31.57 -11.13 -7.12
N LEU A 350 -30.88 -10.26 -6.37
CA LEU A 350 -30.80 -10.34 -4.91
C LEU A 350 -32.16 -10.21 -4.24
N LEU A 351 -32.96 -9.23 -4.64
CA LEU A 351 -34.32 -9.03 -4.12
C LEU A 351 -35.22 -10.24 -4.45
N GLY A 352 -35.07 -10.81 -5.65
CA GLY A 352 -35.74 -12.05 -6.05
C GLY A 352 -35.37 -13.25 -5.19
N LEU A 353 -34.09 -13.41 -4.84
CA LEU A 353 -33.61 -14.46 -3.93
C LEU A 353 -34.13 -14.27 -2.50
N MET A 354 -34.31 -13.03 -2.06
CA MET A 354 -34.93 -12.70 -0.78
C MET A 354 -36.47 -12.80 -0.79
N GLY A 355 -37.08 -13.18 -1.92
CA GLY A 355 -38.54 -13.31 -2.06
C GLY A 355 -39.27 -11.96 -2.10
N VAL A 356 -38.56 -10.85 -2.24
CA VAL A 356 -39.11 -9.50 -2.29
C VAL A 356 -39.43 -9.13 -3.73
N LYS A 357 -40.71 -8.96 -4.05
CA LYS A 357 -41.15 -8.46 -5.36
C LYS A 357 -41.34 -6.95 -5.30
N VAL A 358 -40.40 -6.21 -5.91
CA VAL A 358 -40.50 -4.75 -6.01
C VAL A 358 -41.41 -4.39 -7.19
N PRO A 359 -42.40 -3.49 -7.01
CA PRO A 359 -43.27 -3.05 -8.10
C PRO A 359 -42.46 -2.39 -9.23
N PRO A 360 -42.90 -2.49 -10.50
CA PRO A 360 -42.27 -1.75 -11.58
C PRO A 360 -42.42 -0.25 -11.34
N ASP A 361 -41.36 0.51 -11.63
CA ASP A 361 -41.31 1.96 -11.40
C ASP A 361 -42.47 2.67 -12.14
N ALA A 362 -43.36 3.29 -11.37
CA ALA A 362 -44.50 4.05 -11.88
C ALA A 362 -44.05 5.46 -12.32
N LYS A 363 -43.09 5.55 -13.24
CA LYS A 363 -42.85 6.77 -14.03
C LYS A 363 -43.09 6.46 -15.50
N LYS A 364 -44.18 7.06 -15.98
CA LYS A 364 -44.80 6.95 -17.30
C LYS A 364 -43.85 7.24 -18.47
N SER A 365 -44.18 6.60 -19.61
CA SER A 365 -44.41 7.17 -20.95
C SER A 365 -43.69 8.45 -21.35
#